data_AF-K0KBU7-F1
#
_entry.id   AF-K0KBU7-F1
#
_cell.length_a   1.000
_cell.length_b   1.000
_cell.length_c   1.000
_cell.angle_alpha   90.00
_cell.angle_beta   90.00
_cell.angle_gamma   90.00
#
_symmetry.space_group_name_H-M   'P 1'
#
loop_
_entity.id
_entity.type
_entity.pdbx_description
1 polymer ?
#
loop_
_entity_poly.entity_id
_entity_poly.type
_entity_poly.pdbx_seq_one_letter_code
_entity_poly.pdbx_strand_id
1 'polypeptide(L)'
;MPDPIGGAAASALLRTLAGRTARGPEPRGTGKYHYVHTSSTYLRKIRTLGSPEIKGGIEHSERRQWIAADGSGRLLVTQGGQSVQPTGDYAPGRLAAAFITATDSAAVAAELRKRNPQGSTPAAFRSFVGIWKHQVVPSTLQRLLLLDLADHPGLSVDSVPGAFADRPAVAIGHVAEGRRHLLVFDQETGALIGDDVTALDGATPPVPTPATISRTEWHSSGYSTTTAEPGQRPLLFLDVDGPLIPFGGGGAYPAFRSVDGGNPLLERVDPAHGARLAALPCDLVWATTWGADANADIAPLLGLPPLPVVEWPDDGEPAPGGLHWKTRALLAHAGGRSFAWVDDEISDADRAHVAAHHPAPALLHRVDPRRGLADVDHAALADWLRSLRVGA
;
A
#
# COMPACT_ATOMS: atom_id res chain seq x y z
N MET A 1 4.20 -25.93 37.99
CA MET A 1 2.99 -26.47 37.32
C MET A 1 2.40 -25.35 36.49
N PRO A 2 2.00 -25.57 35.22
CA PRO A 2 1.22 -24.58 34.51
C PRO A 2 -0.10 -24.38 35.26
N ASP A 3 -0.53 -23.13 35.40
CA ASP A 3 -1.73 -22.75 36.15
C ASP A 3 -2.99 -23.25 35.39
N PRO A 4 -3.68 -24.30 35.88
CA PRO A 4 -4.77 -24.94 35.13
C PRO A 4 -5.99 -24.01 34.98
N ILE A 5 -6.11 -23.00 35.85
CA ILE A 5 -7.21 -22.04 35.84
C ILE A 5 -7.03 -21.01 34.72
N GLY A 6 -5.78 -20.54 34.51
CA GLY A 6 -5.46 -19.56 33.47
C GLY A 6 -5.70 -20.08 32.04
N GLY A 7 -5.39 -21.35 31.79
CA GLY A 7 -5.59 -21.99 30.48
C GLY A 7 -7.05 -22.15 30.09
N ALA A 8 -7.89 -22.59 31.03
CA ALA A 8 -9.33 -22.74 30.78
C ALA A 8 -9.99 -21.37 30.50
N ALA A 9 -9.60 -20.32 31.22
CA ALA A 9 -10.09 -18.97 31.00
C ALA A 9 -9.70 -18.43 29.61
N ALA A 10 -8.45 -18.64 29.18
CA ALA A 10 -7.97 -18.20 27.87
C ALA A 10 -8.70 -18.91 26.72
N SER A 11 -8.89 -20.23 26.81
CA SER A 11 -9.66 -21.00 25.83
C SER A 11 -11.11 -20.53 25.75
N ALA A 12 -11.77 -20.31 26.90
CA ALA A 12 -13.15 -19.80 26.94
C ALA A 12 -13.27 -18.39 26.34
N LEU A 13 -12.29 -17.51 26.59
CA LEU A 13 -12.24 -16.17 26.00
C LEU A 13 -12.10 -16.24 24.47
N LEU A 14 -11.18 -17.05 23.95
CA LEU A 14 -11.01 -17.23 22.50
C LEU A 14 -12.29 -17.76 21.82
N ARG A 15 -12.98 -18.73 22.43
CA ARG A 15 -14.28 -19.21 21.92
C ARG A 15 -15.36 -18.13 21.96
N THR A 16 -15.34 -17.27 22.98
CA THR A 16 -16.24 -16.12 23.07
C THR A 16 -15.97 -15.12 21.94
N LEU A 17 -14.71 -14.80 21.67
CA LEU A 17 -14.32 -13.95 20.53
C LEU A 17 -14.72 -14.60 19.20
N ALA A 18 -14.56 -15.91 19.05
CA ALA A 18 -14.98 -16.65 17.86
C ALA A 18 -16.50 -16.48 17.59
N GLY A 19 -17.32 -16.49 18.65
CA GLY A 19 -18.76 -16.23 18.56
C GLY A 19 -19.14 -14.78 18.22
N ARG A 20 -18.21 -13.82 18.38
CA ARG A 20 -18.41 -12.41 18.08
C ARG A 20 -17.99 -11.99 16.67
N THR A 21 -17.20 -12.81 15.98
CA THR A 21 -16.70 -12.53 14.62
C THR A 21 -17.78 -12.11 13.63
N ALA A 22 -18.98 -12.69 13.70
CA ALA A 22 -20.12 -12.33 12.85
C ALA A 22 -20.66 -10.90 13.08
N ARG A 23 -20.24 -10.23 14.16
CA ARG A 23 -20.55 -8.82 14.46
C ARG A 23 -19.52 -7.87 13.84
N GLY A 24 -18.35 -8.38 13.45
CA GLY A 24 -17.32 -7.60 12.79
C GLY A 24 -17.72 -7.22 11.37
N PRO A 25 -17.22 -6.08 10.86
CA PRO A 25 -17.42 -5.74 9.45
C PRO A 25 -16.70 -6.76 8.57
N GLU A 26 -17.36 -7.20 7.49
CA GLU A 26 -16.68 -7.97 6.45
C GLU A 26 -15.52 -7.15 5.85
N PRO A 27 -14.47 -7.83 5.35
CA PRO A 27 -13.36 -7.13 4.72
C PRO A 27 -13.82 -6.19 3.62
N ARG A 28 -13.28 -4.97 3.62
CA ARG A 28 -13.64 -3.93 2.66
C ARG A 28 -13.08 -4.23 1.27
N GLY A 29 -13.71 -3.66 0.24
CA GLY A 29 -13.21 -3.65 -1.13
C GLY A 29 -13.42 -4.96 -1.90
N THR A 30 -12.99 -4.97 -3.16
CA THR A 30 -13.06 -6.12 -4.07
C THR A 30 -11.78 -6.24 -4.87
N GLY A 31 -11.57 -7.36 -5.56
CA GLY A 31 -10.42 -7.57 -6.44
C GLY A 31 -9.48 -8.68 -6.00
N LYS A 32 -8.40 -8.88 -6.77
CA LYS A 32 -7.52 -10.04 -6.62
C LYS A 32 -6.45 -9.88 -5.54
N TYR A 33 -6.18 -8.66 -5.08
CA TYR A 33 -5.12 -8.39 -4.12
C TYR A 33 -5.64 -8.40 -2.69
N HIS A 34 -4.98 -9.15 -1.82
CA HIS A 34 -5.12 -9.03 -0.37
C HIS A 34 -4.24 -7.87 0.10
N TYR A 35 -4.88 -6.77 0.51
CA TYR A 35 -4.22 -5.62 1.11
C TYR A 35 -4.12 -5.80 2.63
N VAL A 36 -2.91 -5.57 3.18
CA VAL A 36 -2.65 -5.57 4.62
C VAL A 36 -1.69 -4.44 4.96
N HIS A 37 -2.03 -3.66 6.00
CA HIS A 37 -1.22 -2.57 6.53
C HIS A 37 -0.91 -2.78 8.01
N THR A 38 0.38 -2.83 8.31
CA THR A 38 0.90 -3.02 9.67
C THR A 38 2.00 -2.01 9.99
N SER A 39 2.09 -1.59 11.25
CA SER A 39 3.32 -0.99 11.79
C SER A 39 3.99 -1.99 12.73
N SER A 40 5.30 -1.90 12.91
CA SER A 40 6.05 -2.79 13.79
C SER A 40 7.19 -2.06 14.46
N THR A 41 7.42 -2.41 15.72
CA THR A 41 8.57 -1.98 16.50
C THR A 41 9.32 -3.22 16.94
N TYR A 42 10.59 -3.35 16.57
CA TYR A 42 11.37 -4.56 16.88
C TYR A 42 12.82 -4.25 17.21
N LEU A 43 13.45 -5.15 17.95
CA LEU A 43 14.85 -5.08 18.31
C LEU A 43 15.71 -5.54 17.10
N ARG A 44 16.35 -4.58 16.44
CA ARG A 44 17.36 -4.84 15.41
C ARG A 44 18.70 -5.15 16.08
N LYS A 45 19.28 -6.30 15.74
CA LYS A 45 20.65 -6.65 16.13
C LYS A 45 21.60 -6.25 15.01
N ILE A 46 22.58 -5.40 15.32
CA ILE A 46 23.67 -5.04 14.42
C ILE A 46 24.91 -5.76 14.92
N ARG A 47 25.49 -6.60 14.04
CA ARG A 47 26.76 -7.27 14.30
C ARG A 47 27.82 -6.66 13.39
N THR A 48 28.81 -6.00 13.99
CA THR A 48 29.96 -5.48 13.25
C THR A 48 30.95 -6.62 13.00
N LEU A 49 31.37 -6.81 11.74
CA LEU A 49 32.40 -7.80 11.41
C LEU A 49 33.68 -7.50 12.19
N GLY A 50 34.22 -8.50 12.91
CA GLY A 50 35.44 -8.35 13.70
C GLY A 50 35.26 -7.84 15.15
N SER A 51 34.04 -7.50 15.57
CA SER A 51 33.73 -7.18 16.97
C SER A 51 32.88 -8.28 17.63
N PRO A 52 33.17 -8.69 18.88
CA PRO A 52 32.27 -9.54 19.65
C PRO A 52 31.01 -8.79 20.13
N GLU A 53 30.99 -7.46 20.02
CA GLU A 53 29.88 -6.61 20.47
C GLU A 53 28.70 -6.64 19.49
N ILE A 54 27.52 -7.00 19.99
CA ILE A 54 26.25 -6.89 19.26
C ILE A 54 25.55 -5.64 19.76
N LYS A 55 25.42 -4.62 18.91
CA LYS A 55 24.63 -3.43 19.25
C LYS A 55 23.16 -3.69 18.92
N GLY A 56 22.28 -3.39 19.86
CA GLY A 56 20.83 -3.46 19.68
C GLY A 56 20.24 -2.06 19.50
N GLY A 57 19.30 -1.90 18.57
CA GLY A 57 18.50 -0.69 18.42
C GLY A 57 17.03 -1.06 18.24
N ILE A 58 16.12 -0.23 18.76
CA ILE A 58 14.71 -0.35 18.45
C ILE A 58 14.47 0.29 17.09
N GLU A 59 13.93 -0.46 16.15
CA GLU A 59 13.60 0.00 14.82
C GLU A 59 12.09 0.01 14.64
N HIS A 60 11.58 1.09 14.06
CA HIS A 60 10.19 1.19 13.64
C HIS A 60 10.10 0.96 12.14
N SER A 61 9.14 0.13 11.72
CA SER A 61 8.85 -0.12 10.32
C SER A 61 7.36 -0.09 10.06
N GLU A 62 6.98 0.51 8.94
CA GLU A 62 5.64 0.40 8.39
C GLU A 62 5.69 -0.52 7.17
N ARG A 63 4.70 -1.41 7.06
CA ARG A 63 4.57 -2.33 5.93
C ARG A 63 3.16 -2.26 5.39
N ARG A 64 3.06 -2.00 4.09
CA ARG A 64 1.84 -2.13 3.29
C ARG A 64 2.11 -3.11 2.17
N GLN A 65 1.13 -3.95 1.89
CA GLN A 65 1.30 -4.98 0.89
C GLN A 65 0.01 -5.24 0.16
N TRP A 66 0.16 -5.69 -1.09
CA TRP A 66 -0.91 -6.16 -1.95
C TRP A 66 -0.40 -7.48 -2.51
N ILE A 67 -1.04 -8.59 -2.19
CA ILE A 67 -0.61 -9.91 -2.65
C ILE A 67 -1.77 -10.59 -3.37
N ALA A 68 -1.56 -10.98 -4.63
CA ALA A 68 -2.51 -11.80 -5.39
C ALA A 68 -2.24 -13.29 -5.18
N ALA A 69 -3.22 -14.14 -5.47
CA ALA A 69 -3.12 -15.59 -5.28
C ALA A 69 -2.01 -16.25 -6.13
N ASP A 70 -1.62 -15.64 -7.25
CA ASP A 70 -0.50 -16.08 -8.08
C ASP A 70 0.88 -15.68 -7.54
N GLY A 71 0.94 -14.98 -6.38
CA GLY A 71 2.18 -14.47 -5.80
C GLY A 71 2.70 -13.19 -6.44
N SER A 72 1.95 -12.55 -7.33
CA SER A 72 2.25 -11.19 -7.79
C SER A 72 1.75 -10.14 -6.81
N GLY A 73 2.25 -8.91 -6.92
CA GLY A 73 1.76 -7.83 -6.08
C GLY A 73 2.77 -6.72 -5.85
N ARG A 74 2.59 -6.00 -4.74
CA ARG A 74 3.46 -4.89 -4.34
C ARG A 74 3.73 -4.95 -2.85
N LEU A 75 4.94 -4.58 -2.47
CA LEU A 75 5.31 -4.35 -1.09
C LEU A 75 5.85 -2.94 -0.94
N LEU A 76 5.38 -2.22 0.07
CA LEU A 76 5.95 -0.97 0.53
C LEU A 76 6.38 -1.15 1.98
N VAL A 77 7.68 -0.97 2.23
CA VAL A 77 8.26 -1.03 3.56
C VAL A 77 9.02 0.25 3.82
N THR A 78 8.63 0.99 4.84
CA THR A 78 9.33 2.19 5.27
C THR A 78 9.94 2.00 6.65
N GLN A 79 11.09 2.62 6.87
CA GLN A 79 11.79 2.70 8.16
C GLN A 79 12.31 4.13 8.31
N GLY A 80 11.97 4.80 9.43
CA GLY A 80 12.33 6.21 9.62
C GLY A 80 11.80 7.15 8.50
N GLY A 81 10.67 6.80 7.88
CA GLY A 81 10.09 7.53 6.75
C GLY A 81 10.73 7.26 5.38
N GLN A 82 11.80 6.46 5.32
CA GLN A 82 12.48 6.12 4.07
C GLN A 82 12.05 4.74 3.58
N SER A 83 11.87 4.59 2.27
CA SER A 83 11.59 3.27 1.66
C SER A 83 12.83 2.38 1.76
N VAL A 84 12.65 1.15 2.23
CA VAL A 84 13.72 0.17 2.37
C VAL A 84 13.36 -1.12 1.66
N GLN A 85 14.37 -1.94 1.32
CA GLN A 85 14.12 -3.29 0.83
C GLN A 85 13.31 -4.09 1.86
N PRO A 86 12.29 -4.86 1.46
CA PRO A 86 12.00 -5.32 0.09
C PRO A 86 10.89 -4.51 -0.61
N THR A 87 10.89 -3.17 -0.53
CA THR A 87 9.94 -2.33 -1.29
C THR A 87 10.05 -2.57 -2.80
N GLY A 88 8.92 -2.75 -3.48
CA GLY A 88 8.84 -2.89 -4.93
C GLY A 88 7.59 -3.61 -5.44
N ASP A 89 7.50 -3.69 -6.76
CA ASP A 89 6.51 -4.50 -7.48
C ASP A 89 7.07 -5.89 -7.81
N TYR A 90 6.21 -6.89 -7.75
CA TYR A 90 6.57 -8.31 -7.77
C TYR A 90 5.77 -9.05 -8.84
N ALA A 91 6.49 -9.73 -9.73
CA ALA A 91 5.91 -10.65 -10.70
C ALA A 91 5.26 -11.88 -10.03
N PRO A 92 4.41 -12.64 -10.73
CA PRO A 92 3.85 -13.89 -10.22
C PRO A 92 4.90 -14.84 -9.64
N GLY A 93 4.57 -15.49 -8.52
CA GLY A 93 5.43 -16.41 -7.80
C GLY A 93 6.52 -15.78 -6.93
N ARG A 94 6.62 -14.45 -6.88
CA ARG A 94 7.69 -13.75 -6.14
C ARG A 94 7.32 -13.39 -4.71
N LEU A 95 6.03 -13.27 -4.40
CA LEU A 95 5.51 -13.12 -3.04
C LEU A 95 4.86 -14.43 -2.56
N ALA A 96 5.04 -14.73 -1.28
CA ALA A 96 4.46 -15.93 -0.66
C ALA A 96 2.94 -15.76 -0.47
N ALA A 97 2.15 -16.23 -1.44
CA ALA A 97 0.70 -16.21 -1.43
C ALA A 97 0.08 -17.51 -0.89
N ALA A 98 0.58 -18.00 0.25
CA ALA A 98 0.02 -19.19 0.92
C ALA A 98 -1.28 -18.81 1.65
N PHE A 99 -2.35 -18.54 0.90
CA PHE A 99 -3.64 -18.15 1.47
C PHE A 99 -4.45 -19.36 1.93
N ILE A 100 -5.11 -19.24 3.07
CA ILE A 100 -6.17 -20.16 3.50
C ILE A 100 -7.48 -19.64 2.90
N THR A 101 -7.98 -20.36 1.90
CA THR A 101 -9.26 -20.08 1.22
C THR A 101 -10.40 -21.00 1.68
N ALA A 102 -10.07 -22.03 2.47
CA ALA A 102 -11.03 -22.96 3.05
C ALA A 102 -12.01 -22.24 3.98
N THR A 103 -13.28 -22.67 3.95
CA THR A 103 -14.37 -22.07 4.74
C THR A 103 -14.96 -23.02 5.78
N ASP A 104 -14.61 -24.30 5.74
CA ASP A 104 -15.02 -25.29 6.74
C ASP A 104 -13.90 -25.60 7.74
N SER A 105 -14.31 -26.07 8.92
CA SER A 105 -13.40 -26.31 10.03
C SER A 105 -12.34 -27.38 9.75
N ALA A 106 -12.68 -28.44 9.01
CA ALA A 106 -11.78 -29.56 8.79
C ALA A 106 -10.66 -29.19 7.81
N ALA A 107 -11.01 -28.48 6.74
CA ALA A 107 -10.05 -27.99 5.76
C ALA A 107 -9.13 -26.91 6.34
N VAL A 108 -9.68 -25.96 7.13
CA VAL A 108 -8.84 -24.95 7.83
C VAL A 108 -7.87 -25.64 8.80
N ALA A 109 -8.34 -26.60 9.61
CA ALA A 109 -7.47 -27.36 10.51
C ALA A 109 -6.39 -28.16 9.75
N ALA A 110 -6.66 -28.64 8.53
CA ALA A 110 -5.65 -29.28 7.70
C ALA A 110 -4.56 -28.31 7.24
N GLU A 111 -4.93 -27.09 6.83
CA GLU A 111 -3.97 -26.05 6.47
C GLU A 111 -3.12 -25.60 7.67
N LEU A 112 -3.72 -25.48 8.85
CA LEU A 112 -3.00 -25.12 10.07
C LEU A 112 -2.02 -26.21 10.50
N ARG A 113 -2.38 -27.49 10.38
CA ARG A 113 -1.46 -28.62 10.61
C ARG A 113 -0.26 -28.63 9.67
N LYS A 114 -0.41 -28.23 8.41
CA LYS A 114 0.73 -28.09 7.48
C LYS A 114 1.73 -27.04 7.97
N ARG A 115 1.24 -25.97 8.61
CA ARG A 115 2.06 -24.86 9.16
C ARG A 115 2.63 -25.18 10.55
N ASN A 116 1.94 -26.02 11.32
CA ASN A 116 2.34 -26.45 12.65
C ASN A 116 2.24 -27.98 12.81
N PRO A 117 3.12 -28.77 12.16
CA PRO A 117 3.03 -30.23 12.19
C PRO A 117 3.18 -30.84 13.60
N GLN A 118 3.89 -30.15 14.49
CA GLN A 118 4.16 -30.58 15.86
C GLN A 118 3.10 -30.09 16.86
N GLY A 119 2.10 -29.30 16.42
CA GLY A 119 1.03 -28.80 17.27
C GLY A 119 1.48 -27.90 18.43
N SER A 120 2.67 -27.28 18.35
CA SER A 120 3.19 -26.47 19.46
C SER A 120 2.53 -25.09 19.52
N THR A 121 2.23 -24.60 20.73
CA THR A 121 1.60 -23.28 20.95
C THR A 121 2.44 -22.12 20.39
N PRO A 122 3.79 -22.09 20.53
CA PRO A 122 4.60 -21.05 19.90
C PRO A 122 4.50 -21.03 18.37
N ALA A 123 4.41 -22.20 17.73
CA ALA A 123 4.21 -22.28 16.29
C ALA A 123 2.78 -21.89 15.87
N ALA A 124 1.78 -22.16 16.71
CA ALA A 124 0.41 -21.70 16.50
C ALA A 124 0.33 -20.16 16.49
N PHE A 125 0.96 -19.48 17.46
CA PHE A 125 1.05 -18.02 17.51
C PHE A 125 1.73 -17.45 16.26
N ARG A 126 2.88 -18.02 15.86
CA ARG A 126 3.59 -17.60 14.64
C ARG A 126 2.75 -17.80 13.38
N SER A 127 2.03 -18.93 13.28
CA SER A 127 1.14 -19.21 12.16
C SER A 127 -0.03 -18.22 12.12
N PHE A 128 -0.67 -17.95 13.26
CA PHE A 128 -1.78 -17.02 13.40
C PHE A 128 -1.39 -15.60 12.94
N VAL A 129 -0.28 -15.08 13.46
CA VAL A 129 0.30 -13.79 13.05
C VAL A 129 0.67 -13.81 11.57
N GLY A 130 1.30 -14.90 11.10
CA GLY A 130 1.70 -15.05 9.71
C GLY A 130 0.54 -15.00 8.73
N ILE A 131 -0.62 -15.59 9.07
CA ILE A 131 -1.84 -15.54 8.26
C ILE A 131 -2.35 -14.10 8.17
N TRP A 132 -2.57 -13.45 9.31
CA TRP A 132 -3.03 -12.06 9.37
C TRP A 132 -2.07 -11.07 8.71
N LYS A 133 -0.77 -11.39 8.70
CA LYS A 133 0.25 -10.57 8.05
C LYS A 133 0.25 -10.71 6.53
N HIS A 134 -0.28 -11.79 5.95
CA HIS A 134 -0.16 -12.08 4.50
C HIS A 134 -1.48 -12.09 3.73
N GLN A 135 -2.61 -12.25 4.41
CA GLN A 135 -3.93 -12.24 3.76
C GLN A 135 -4.94 -11.43 4.56
N VAL A 136 -5.93 -10.91 3.84
CA VAL A 136 -7.24 -10.58 4.39
C VAL A 136 -7.84 -11.82 5.09
N VAL A 137 -8.42 -11.59 6.28
CA VAL A 137 -9.05 -12.64 7.10
C VAL A 137 -10.55 -12.32 7.24
N PRO A 138 -11.43 -12.92 6.42
CA PRO A 138 -12.88 -12.77 6.57
C PRO A 138 -13.39 -13.34 7.90
N SER A 139 -14.56 -12.90 8.35
CA SER A 139 -15.16 -13.28 9.65
C SER A 139 -15.25 -14.80 9.84
N THR A 140 -15.58 -15.53 8.76
CA THR A 140 -15.64 -17.00 8.78
C THR A 140 -14.29 -17.63 9.05
N LEU A 141 -13.23 -17.17 8.37
CA LEU A 141 -11.88 -17.69 8.60
C LEU A 141 -11.38 -17.29 10.00
N GLN A 142 -11.58 -16.03 10.39
CA GLN A 142 -11.22 -15.54 11.72
C GLN A 142 -11.82 -16.40 12.83
N ARG A 143 -13.11 -16.75 12.72
CA ARG A 143 -13.78 -17.64 13.65
C ARG A 143 -13.06 -18.98 13.78
N LEU A 144 -12.71 -19.61 12.66
CA LEU A 144 -12.06 -20.91 12.66
C LEU A 144 -10.64 -20.85 13.22
N LEU A 145 -9.88 -19.78 12.92
CA LEU A 145 -8.57 -19.54 13.50
C LEU A 145 -8.62 -19.38 15.03
N LEU A 146 -9.62 -18.67 15.55
CA LEU A 146 -9.81 -18.48 16.99
C LEU A 146 -10.20 -19.79 17.70
N LEU A 147 -11.04 -20.61 17.06
CA LEU A 147 -11.41 -21.92 17.59
C LEU A 147 -10.23 -22.88 17.64
N ASP A 148 -9.42 -22.95 16.57
CA ASP A 148 -8.19 -23.75 16.53
C ASP A 148 -7.19 -23.27 17.60
N LEU A 149 -6.98 -21.96 17.71
CA LEU A 149 -6.11 -21.39 18.74
C LEU A 149 -6.57 -21.75 20.15
N ALA A 150 -7.88 -21.80 20.40
CA ALA A 150 -8.46 -22.12 21.71
C ALA A 150 -8.19 -23.56 22.18
N ASP A 151 -7.79 -24.46 21.27
CA ASP A 151 -7.47 -25.86 21.56
C ASP A 151 -5.99 -26.07 21.92
N HIS A 152 -5.14 -25.04 21.77
CA HIS A 152 -3.73 -25.13 22.14
C HIS A 152 -3.51 -25.03 23.66
N PRO A 153 -2.58 -25.81 24.24
CA PRO A 153 -2.31 -25.81 25.67
C PRO A 153 -1.43 -24.62 26.09
N GLY A 154 -1.43 -24.33 27.40
CA GLY A 154 -0.51 -23.36 28.01
C GLY A 154 -0.82 -21.90 27.68
N LEU A 155 -2.06 -21.59 27.28
CA LEU A 155 -2.53 -20.23 27.08
C LEU A 155 -2.82 -19.55 28.42
N SER A 156 -2.77 -18.22 28.44
CA SER A 156 -3.18 -17.39 29.56
C SER A 156 -3.95 -16.16 29.09
N VAL A 157 -4.84 -15.62 29.92
CA VAL A 157 -5.35 -14.26 29.73
C VAL A 157 -4.32 -13.32 30.35
N ASP A 158 -3.88 -12.32 29.60
CA ASP A 158 -2.84 -11.39 30.05
C ASP A 158 -3.34 -9.94 30.03
N SER A 159 -2.55 -9.04 30.62
CA SER A 159 -2.80 -7.61 30.57
C SER A 159 -2.56 -7.08 29.16
N VAL A 160 -3.46 -6.20 28.70
CA VAL A 160 -3.30 -5.51 27.43
C VAL A 160 -2.09 -4.58 27.49
N PRO A 161 -1.13 -4.67 26.55
CA PRO A 161 0.00 -3.74 26.52
C PRO A 161 -0.48 -2.28 26.37
N GLY A 162 0.23 -1.34 27.00
CA GLY A 162 -0.17 0.08 27.02
C GLY A 162 -0.40 0.71 25.63
N ALA A 163 0.28 0.21 24.59
CA ALA A 163 0.09 0.65 23.21
C ALA A 163 -1.33 0.39 22.66
N PHE A 164 -2.10 -0.48 23.30
CA PHE A 164 -3.47 -0.82 22.92
C PHE A 164 -4.50 -0.39 23.98
N ALA A 165 -4.09 0.37 25.00
CA ALA A 165 -4.94 0.71 26.15
C ALA A 165 -6.17 1.57 25.78
N ASP A 166 -6.08 2.36 24.71
CA ASP A 166 -7.16 3.22 24.23
C ASP A 166 -8.21 2.47 23.41
N ARG A 167 -8.08 1.14 23.26
CA ARG A 167 -8.98 0.30 22.48
C ARG A 167 -9.67 -0.72 23.38
N PRO A 168 -10.94 -1.07 23.14
CA PRO A 168 -11.59 -2.18 23.83
C PRO A 168 -10.92 -3.49 23.38
N ALA A 169 -9.91 -3.94 24.13
CA ALA A 169 -9.02 -5.03 23.73
C ALA A 169 -8.87 -6.10 24.82
N VAL A 170 -8.54 -7.32 24.39
CA VAL A 170 -8.18 -8.43 25.27
C VAL A 170 -6.89 -9.09 24.78
N ALA A 171 -6.05 -9.57 25.69
CA ALA A 171 -4.78 -10.20 25.35
C ALA A 171 -4.75 -11.68 25.76
N ILE A 172 -4.32 -12.53 24.83
CA ILE A 172 -4.03 -13.95 25.07
C ILE A 172 -2.52 -14.16 25.00
N GLY A 173 -1.97 -14.75 26.04
CA GLY A 173 -0.54 -14.95 26.22
C GLY A 173 -0.11 -16.41 26.18
N HIS A 174 1.17 -16.60 25.91
CA HIS A 174 1.88 -17.86 26.10
C HIS A 174 3.36 -17.56 26.43
N VAL A 175 3.92 -18.28 27.40
CA VAL A 175 5.34 -18.16 27.76
C VAL A 175 6.10 -19.39 27.28
N ALA A 176 7.12 -19.19 26.45
CA ALA A 176 8.00 -20.24 25.97
C ALA A 176 9.43 -19.69 25.78
N GLU A 177 10.44 -20.50 26.09
CA GLU A 177 11.85 -20.18 25.83
C GLU A 177 12.31 -18.82 26.40
N GLY A 178 11.85 -18.46 27.60
CA GLY A 178 12.17 -17.17 28.24
C GLY A 178 11.52 -15.96 27.55
N ARG A 179 10.51 -16.17 26.71
CA ARG A 179 9.76 -15.12 26.02
C ARG A 179 8.28 -15.25 26.32
N ARG A 180 7.63 -14.10 26.54
CA ARG A 180 6.18 -13.99 26.58
C ARG A 180 5.69 -13.51 25.22
N HIS A 181 4.85 -14.31 24.59
CA HIS A 181 4.16 -13.99 23.35
C HIS A 181 2.72 -13.59 23.67
N LEU A 182 2.25 -12.49 23.12
CA LEU A 182 0.89 -12.00 23.26
C LEU A 182 0.24 -11.83 21.88
N LEU A 183 -1.04 -12.20 21.80
CA LEU A 183 -1.94 -11.79 20.73
C LEU A 183 -3.00 -10.89 21.34
N VAL A 184 -3.19 -9.71 20.75
CA VAL A 184 -4.13 -8.70 21.22
C VAL A 184 -5.30 -8.65 20.24
N PHE A 185 -6.51 -8.85 20.76
CA PHE A 185 -7.74 -8.89 19.99
C PHE A 185 -8.65 -7.74 20.36
N ASP A 186 -9.34 -7.20 19.36
CA ASP A 186 -10.50 -6.35 19.56
C ASP A 186 -11.59 -7.13 20.31
N GLN A 187 -12.08 -6.59 21.43
CA GLN A 187 -12.99 -7.28 22.33
C GLN A 187 -14.37 -7.50 21.70
N GLU A 188 -14.81 -6.62 20.81
CA GLU A 188 -16.16 -6.66 20.24
C GLU A 188 -16.26 -7.55 19.02
N THR A 189 -15.22 -7.56 18.20
CA THR A 189 -15.19 -8.26 16.90
C THR A 189 -14.30 -9.50 16.91
N GLY A 190 -13.38 -9.61 17.87
CA GLY A 190 -12.36 -10.66 17.93
C GLY A 190 -11.23 -10.50 16.90
N ALA A 191 -11.16 -9.36 16.20
CA ALA A 191 -10.13 -9.11 15.18
C ALA A 191 -8.75 -9.00 15.83
N LEU A 192 -7.70 -9.52 15.18
CA LEU A 192 -6.33 -9.31 15.65
C LEU A 192 -5.95 -7.84 15.42
N ILE A 193 -5.54 -7.16 16.48
CA ILE A 193 -5.15 -5.74 16.42
C ILE A 193 -3.67 -5.55 16.71
N GLY A 194 -3.03 -6.54 17.34
CA GLY A 194 -1.59 -6.52 17.58
C GLY A 194 -1.03 -7.84 18.10
N ASP A 195 0.29 -7.94 18.07
CA ASP A 195 1.06 -8.93 18.80
C ASP A 195 2.20 -8.26 19.56
N ASP A 196 2.66 -8.88 20.65
CA ASP A 196 3.81 -8.41 21.43
C ASP A 196 4.66 -9.61 21.83
N VAL A 197 5.98 -9.47 21.71
CA VAL A 197 6.95 -10.42 22.22
C VAL A 197 7.84 -9.71 23.22
N THR A 198 7.72 -10.11 24.48
CA THR A 198 8.54 -9.62 25.58
C THR A 198 9.60 -10.67 25.93
N ALA A 199 10.88 -10.29 25.90
CA ALA A 199 11.94 -11.09 26.50
C ALA A 199 11.85 -10.98 28.03
N LEU A 200 11.83 -12.12 28.73
CA LEU A 200 11.75 -12.22 30.18
C LEU A 200 13.14 -12.43 30.79
N ASP A 201 13.21 -12.39 32.11
CA ASP A 201 14.44 -12.70 32.85
C ASP A 201 14.94 -14.12 32.53
N GLY A 202 16.22 -14.21 32.19
CA GLY A 202 16.86 -15.43 31.69
C GLY A 202 16.93 -15.53 30.16
N ALA A 203 16.26 -14.65 29.41
CA ALA A 203 16.57 -14.46 28.00
C ALA A 203 17.89 -13.68 27.84
N THR A 204 18.59 -13.90 26.72
CA THR A 204 19.86 -13.21 26.40
C THR A 204 19.75 -12.22 25.22
N PRO A 205 18.80 -11.26 25.23
CA PRO A 205 18.80 -10.22 24.23
C PRO A 205 19.92 -9.19 24.49
N PRO A 206 20.34 -8.40 23.49
CA PRO A 206 21.31 -7.31 23.66
C PRO A 206 20.72 -6.07 24.34
N VAL A 207 19.68 -6.22 25.19
CA VAL A 207 19.01 -5.16 25.95
C VAL A 207 18.63 -5.69 27.34
N PRO A 208 18.50 -4.83 28.37
CA PRO A 208 18.04 -5.26 29.70
C PRO A 208 16.65 -5.90 29.65
N THR A 209 16.45 -7.00 30.39
CA THR A 209 15.14 -7.66 30.55
C THR A 209 14.43 -7.21 31.83
N PRO A 210 13.09 -7.27 31.89
CA PRO A 210 12.17 -7.61 30.80
C PRO A 210 12.04 -6.48 29.77
N ALA A 211 11.99 -6.84 28.47
CA ALA A 211 11.86 -5.86 27.39
C ALA A 211 11.03 -6.39 26.22
N THR A 212 10.13 -5.55 25.68
CA THR A 212 9.49 -5.83 24.39
C THR A 212 10.54 -5.81 23.29
N ILE A 213 10.70 -6.94 22.61
CA ILE A 213 11.67 -7.14 21.53
C ILE A 213 11.01 -7.15 20.15
N SER A 214 9.69 -7.31 20.08
CA SER A 214 8.90 -7.19 18.86
C SER A 214 7.47 -6.81 19.22
N ARG A 215 6.87 -5.95 18.42
CA ARG A 215 5.44 -5.63 18.44
C ARG A 215 5.00 -5.34 17.01
N THR A 216 3.87 -5.88 16.58
CA THR A 216 3.20 -5.48 15.35
C THR A 216 1.80 -4.99 15.69
N GLU A 217 1.35 -3.95 14.99
CA GLU A 217 0.00 -3.41 15.07
C GLU A 217 -0.64 -3.51 13.67
N TRP A 218 -1.89 -3.97 13.62
CA TRP A 218 -2.67 -4.04 12.38
C TRP A 218 -3.60 -2.84 12.28
N HIS A 219 -3.44 -2.07 11.20
CA HIS A 219 -4.17 -0.82 10.97
C HIS A 219 -5.37 -1.02 10.06
N SER A 220 -5.16 -1.70 8.93
CA SER A 220 -6.22 -1.95 7.96
C SER A 220 -5.92 -3.17 7.08
N SER A 221 -6.99 -3.78 6.56
CA SER A 221 -6.91 -4.82 5.54
C SER A 221 -8.17 -4.80 4.68
N GLY A 222 -8.08 -5.34 3.46
CA GLY A 222 -9.19 -5.41 2.53
C GLY A 222 -8.78 -5.98 1.18
N TYR A 223 -9.73 -6.17 0.29
CA TYR A 223 -9.48 -6.54 -1.09
C TYR A 223 -9.32 -5.30 -1.96
N SER A 224 -8.42 -5.37 -2.94
CA SER A 224 -8.21 -4.31 -3.91
C SER A 224 -8.03 -4.87 -5.33
N THR A 225 -8.50 -4.12 -6.32
CA THR A 225 -8.27 -4.38 -7.75
C THR A 225 -6.90 -3.92 -8.20
N THR A 226 -6.28 -2.97 -7.48
CA THR A 226 -4.98 -2.36 -7.78
C THR A 226 -4.01 -2.47 -6.58
N THR A 227 -2.70 -2.29 -6.85
CA THR A 227 -1.64 -2.12 -5.85
C THR A 227 -1.40 -0.67 -5.43
N ALA A 228 -2.26 0.26 -5.85
CA ALA A 228 -2.29 1.64 -5.35
C ALA A 228 -2.71 1.69 -3.86
N GLU A 229 -2.28 2.74 -3.15
CA GLU A 229 -2.75 2.90 -1.78
C GLU A 229 -4.24 3.27 -1.72
N PRO A 230 -5.02 2.61 -0.84
CA PRO A 230 -6.42 2.97 -0.65
C PRO A 230 -6.57 4.45 -0.28
N GLY A 231 -7.45 5.16 -1.00
CA GLY A 231 -7.73 6.57 -0.75
C GLY A 231 -6.80 7.57 -1.46
N GLN A 232 -5.81 7.12 -2.24
CA GLN A 232 -5.04 8.03 -3.09
C GLN A 232 -5.87 8.47 -4.30
N ARG A 233 -5.88 9.79 -4.57
CA ARG A 233 -6.50 10.34 -5.78
C ARG A 233 -5.74 9.84 -7.02
N PRO A 234 -6.40 9.68 -8.18
CA PRO A 234 -5.70 9.43 -9.43
C PRO A 234 -4.71 10.55 -9.74
N LEU A 235 -3.65 10.24 -10.49
CA LEU A 235 -2.73 11.24 -11.02
C LEU A 235 -3.24 11.78 -12.37
N LEU A 236 -2.88 13.01 -12.71
CA LEU A 236 -2.97 13.51 -14.07
C LEU A 236 -1.61 14.10 -14.45
N PHE A 237 -0.91 13.37 -15.33
CA PHE A 237 0.33 13.78 -15.96
C PHE A 237 0.01 14.72 -17.11
N LEU A 238 0.47 15.96 -17.02
CA LEU A 238 0.15 17.03 -17.96
C LEU A 238 1.41 17.49 -18.70
N ASP A 239 1.41 17.35 -20.02
CA ASP A 239 2.38 18.04 -20.87
C ASP A 239 1.97 19.50 -21.13
N VAL A 240 2.94 20.32 -21.52
CA VAL A 240 2.78 21.74 -21.84
C VAL A 240 2.63 21.93 -23.35
N ASP A 241 3.63 21.51 -24.12
CA ASP A 241 3.64 21.67 -25.58
C ASP A 241 2.59 20.77 -26.22
N GLY A 242 1.66 21.34 -26.97
CA GLY A 242 0.53 20.63 -27.53
C GLY A 242 -0.73 20.86 -26.70
N PRO A 243 -0.88 20.26 -25.50
CA PRO A 243 -2.08 20.43 -24.66
C PRO A 243 -2.34 21.85 -24.19
N LEU A 244 -1.34 22.56 -23.65
CA LEU A 244 -1.50 23.90 -23.07
C LEU A 244 -0.97 25.00 -23.99
N ILE A 245 0.04 24.68 -24.80
CA ILE A 245 0.61 25.57 -25.81
C ILE A 245 0.38 24.93 -27.18
N PRO A 246 -0.70 25.31 -27.89
CA PRO A 246 -0.97 24.74 -29.20
C PRO A 246 0.03 25.25 -30.26
N PHE A 247 0.37 24.38 -31.21
CA PHE A 247 1.30 24.63 -32.31
C PHE A 247 0.99 23.81 -33.57
N GLY A 248 1.58 24.20 -34.72
CA GLY A 248 1.44 23.45 -35.98
C GLY A 248 0.10 23.64 -36.72
N GLY A 249 -0.73 24.58 -36.26
CA GLY A 249 -1.92 25.06 -36.97
C GLY A 249 -1.59 26.07 -38.07
N GLY A 250 -2.44 26.15 -39.10
CA GLY A 250 -2.23 27.04 -40.26
C GLY A 250 -2.65 28.50 -40.05
N GLY A 251 -3.10 28.88 -38.86
CA GLY A 251 -3.61 30.22 -38.54
C GLY A 251 -3.00 30.79 -37.25
N ALA A 252 -3.29 32.06 -36.96
CA ALA A 252 -2.85 32.70 -35.72
C ALA A 252 -3.57 32.09 -34.51
N TYR A 253 -2.83 31.87 -33.44
CA TYR A 253 -3.38 31.43 -32.16
C TYR A 253 -3.92 32.61 -31.35
N PRO A 254 -4.98 32.41 -30.53
CA PRO A 254 -5.39 33.42 -29.56
C PRO A 254 -4.24 33.77 -28.62
N ALA A 255 -4.09 35.06 -28.33
CA ALA A 255 -3.21 35.57 -27.30
C ALA A 255 -4.06 35.99 -26.10
N PHE A 256 -3.87 35.35 -24.96
CA PHE A 256 -4.68 35.56 -23.76
C PHE A 256 -4.08 36.60 -22.82
N ARG A 257 -2.77 36.84 -22.94
CA ARG A 257 -2.02 37.80 -22.12
C ARG A 257 -0.73 38.19 -22.82
N SER A 258 -0.27 39.41 -22.58
CA SER A 258 1.07 39.86 -22.99
C SER A 258 2.10 39.33 -21.98
N VAL A 259 3.19 38.74 -22.48
CA VAL A 259 4.36 38.38 -21.66
C VAL A 259 5.52 39.30 -22.00
N ASP A 260 5.84 40.22 -21.08
CA ASP A 260 6.92 41.19 -21.29
C ASP A 260 8.29 40.48 -21.37
N GLY A 261 8.94 40.57 -22.53
CA GLY A 261 10.31 40.06 -22.74
C GLY A 261 10.47 38.54 -22.66
N GLY A 262 9.38 37.77 -22.64
CA GLY A 262 9.36 36.31 -22.50
C GLY A 262 9.17 35.55 -23.82
N ASN A 263 9.07 34.22 -23.72
CA ASN A 263 8.76 33.36 -24.86
C ASN A 263 7.34 33.67 -25.39
N PRO A 264 7.16 34.12 -26.65
CA PRO A 264 5.84 34.50 -27.19
C PRO A 264 4.85 33.33 -27.26
N LEU A 265 5.31 32.10 -27.13
CA LEU A 265 4.43 30.93 -27.01
C LEU A 265 3.58 30.96 -25.73
N LEU A 266 4.05 31.63 -24.66
CA LEU A 266 3.33 31.75 -23.39
C LEU A 266 2.06 32.61 -23.48
N GLU A 267 1.92 33.42 -24.53
CA GLU A 267 0.69 34.20 -24.79
C GLU A 267 -0.46 33.28 -25.19
N ARG A 268 -0.17 32.07 -25.70
CA ARG A 268 -1.17 31.10 -26.18
C ARG A 268 -1.84 30.31 -25.06
N VAL A 269 -1.30 30.39 -23.83
CA VAL A 269 -1.84 29.65 -22.68
C VAL A 269 -3.16 30.27 -22.24
N ASP A 270 -4.26 29.54 -22.44
CA ASP A 270 -5.58 29.96 -22.00
C ASP A 270 -5.71 29.80 -20.47
N PRO A 271 -5.87 30.91 -19.70
CA PRO A 271 -6.03 30.84 -18.25
C PRO A 271 -7.28 30.06 -17.82
N ALA A 272 -8.29 29.91 -18.69
CA ALA A 272 -9.49 29.14 -18.39
C ALA A 272 -9.21 27.65 -18.15
N HIS A 273 -8.11 27.10 -18.65
CA HIS A 273 -7.73 25.72 -18.37
C HIS A 273 -7.43 25.49 -16.90
N GLY A 274 -6.83 26.45 -16.20
CA GLY A 274 -6.36 26.25 -14.83
C GLY A 274 -7.47 25.94 -13.84
N ALA A 275 -8.53 26.75 -13.81
CA ALA A 275 -9.69 26.50 -12.94
C ALA A 275 -10.35 25.14 -13.22
N ARG A 276 -10.38 24.73 -14.49
CA ARG A 276 -10.99 23.45 -14.90
C ARG A 276 -10.13 22.26 -14.53
N LEU A 277 -8.81 22.35 -14.70
CA LEU A 277 -7.84 21.33 -14.28
C LEU A 277 -7.84 21.19 -12.74
N ALA A 278 -7.86 22.30 -12.01
CA ALA A 278 -7.91 22.30 -10.54
C ALA A 278 -9.20 21.68 -9.97
N ALA A 279 -10.31 21.73 -10.72
CA ALA A 279 -11.58 21.15 -10.32
C ALA A 279 -11.63 19.61 -10.51
N LEU A 280 -10.68 19.02 -11.24
CA LEU A 280 -10.65 17.57 -11.46
C LEU A 280 -10.29 16.83 -10.16
N PRO A 281 -10.94 15.69 -9.85
CA PRO A 281 -10.71 14.94 -8.63
C PRO A 281 -9.39 14.13 -8.61
N CYS A 282 -8.32 14.63 -9.23
CA CYS A 282 -6.98 14.04 -9.29
C CYS A 282 -5.91 14.94 -8.66
N ASP A 283 -4.70 14.42 -8.51
CA ASP A 283 -3.50 15.21 -8.24
C ASP A 283 -2.79 15.49 -9.57
N LEU A 284 -2.55 16.77 -9.89
CA LEU A 284 -1.88 17.18 -11.12
C LEU A 284 -0.36 17.05 -10.96
N VAL A 285 0.33 16.59 -12.01
CA VAL A 285 1.78 16.44 -12.06
C VAL A 285 2.28 16.91 -13.43
N TRP A 286 3.34 17.71 -13.46
CA TRP A 286 3.99 18.11 -14.70
C TRP A 286 4.73 16.93 -15.32
N ALA A 287 4.37 16.59 -16.56
CA ALA A 287 4.96 15.54 -17.38
C ALA A 287 5.48 16.12 -18.70
N THR A 288 6.32 17.14 -18.56
CA THR A 288 6.81 17.96 -19.66
C THR A 288 8.33 18.09 -19.68
N THR A 289 8.88 18.40 -20.85
CA THR A 289 10.31 18.72 -21.04
C THR A 289 10.72 20.03 -20.34
N TRP A 290 9.77 20.91 -20.03
CA TRP A 290 10.00 22.13 -19.25
C TRP A 290 10.43 21.82 -17.80
N GLY A 291 10.14 20.62 -17.28
CA GLY A 291 10.51 20.23 -15.93
C GLY A 291 10.05 21.23 -14.87
N ALA A 292 10.97 21.69 -14.04
CA ALA A 292 10.68 22.65 -12.97
C ALA A 292 10.30 24.05 -13.47
N ASP A 293 10.74 24.44 -14.68
CA ASP A 293 10.43 25.75 -15.25
C ASP A 293 8.93 25.90 -15.54
N ALA A 294 8.19 24.80 -15.71
CA ALA A 294 6.73 24.82 -15.80
C ALA A 294 6.07 25.47 -14.57
N ASN A 295 6.65 25.33 -13.38
CA ASN A 295 6.14 25.99 -12.18
C ASN A 295 6.44 27.49 -12.14
N ALA A 296 7.53 27.93 -12.77
CA ALA A 296 7.88 29.35 -12.87
C ALA A 296 7.07 30.05 -13.97
N ASP A 297 6.93 29.39 -15.12
CA ASP A 297 6.45 30.03 -16.35
C ASP A 297 5.02 29.65 -16.74
N ILE A 298 4.51 28.46 -16.40
CA ILE A 298 3.19 27.97 -16.84
C ILE A 298 2.17 28.00 -15.70
N ALA A 299 2.52 27.53 -14.51
CA ALA A 299 1.58 27.46 -13.38
C ALA A 299 0.95 28.82 -13.03
N PRO A 300 1.68 29.95 -12.99
CA PRO A 300 1.09 31.26 -12.67
C PRO A 300 0.07 31.72 -13.72
N LEU A 301 0.22 31.31 -14.97
CA LEU A 301 -0.64 31.75 -16.08
C LEU A 301 -2.01 31.08 -16.00
N LEU A 302 -2.00 29.85 -15.49
CA LEU A 302 -3.17 29.05 -15.22
C LEU A 302 -3.76 29.33 -13.83
N GLY A 303 -3.08 30.11 -12.98
CA GLY A 303 -3.47 30.27 -11.58
C GLY A 303 -3.41 28.96 -10.79
N LEU A 304 -2.56 28.02 -11.19
CA LEU A 304 -2.32 26.76 -10.48
C LEU A 304 -1.23 26.97 -9.41
N PRO A 305 -1.29 26.26 -8.27
CA PRO A 305 -0.16 26.20 -7.36
C PRO A 305 1.02 25.45 -8.00
N PRO A 306 2.23 25.54 -7.45
CA PRO A 306 3.33 24.69 -7.86
C PRO A 306 2.93 23.21 -7.79
N LEU A 307 3.20 22.47 -8.87
CA LEU A 307 2.86 21.05 -9.00
C LEU A 307 4.13 20.18 -8.89
N PRO A 308 4.01 18.92 -8.45
CA PRO A 308 5.07 17.93 -8.60
C PRO A 308 5.50 17.78 -10.06
N VAL A 309 6.78 17.47 -10.27
CA VAL A 309 7.39 17.31 -11.60
C VAL A 309 7.87 15.87 -11.74
N VAL A 310 7.62 15.23 -12.89
CA VAL A 310 8.23 13.94 -13.21
C VAL A 310 9.70 14.15 -13.52
N GLU A 311 10.56 13.43 -12.80
CA GLU A 311 11.99 13.37 -13.10
C GLU A 311 12.23 12.38 -14.24
N TRP A 312 12.92 12.83 -15.27
CA TRP A 312 13.29 12.02 -16.43
C TRP A 312 14.66 11.39 -16.21
N PRO A 313 14.86 10.11 -16.57
CA PRO A 313 16.17 9.48 -16.44
C PRO A 313 17.15 10.04 -17.48
N ASP A 314 18.45 10.13 -17.12
CA ASP A 314 19.50 10.75 -17.95
C ASP A 314 19.87 9.92 -19.20
N ASP A 315 19.46 8.65 -19.28
CA ASP A 315 19.76 7.75 -20.38
C ASP A 315 18.75 7.89 -21.52
N GLY A 316 19.08 8.76 -22.48
CA GLY A 316 18.32 8.97 -23.73
C GLY A 316 18.29 7.77 -24.70
N GLU A 317 18.37 6.54 -24.20
CA GLU A 317 18.21 5.32 -25.00
C GLU A 317 16.77 5.28 -25.56
N PRO A 318 16.59 5.18 -26.89
CA PRO A 318 15.27 5.11 -27.49
C PRO A 318 14.50 3.92 -26.92
N ALA A 319 13.29 4.16 -26.42
CA ALA A 319 12.49 3.07 -25.89
C ALA A 319 12.19 2.04 -27.02
N PRO A 320 12.47 0.74 -26.80
CA PRO A 320 12.27 -0.30 -27.81
C PRO A 320 10.85 -0.30 -28.38
N GLY A 321 10.72 -0.53 -29.68
CA GLY A 321 9.43 -0.83 -30.31
C GLY A 321 8.51 0.38 -30.57
N GLY A 322 9.07 1.59 -30.68
CA GLY A 322 8.28 2.79 -30.96
C GLY A 322 7.51 3.33 -29.74
N LEU A 323 7.90 2.91 -28.54
CA LEU A 323 7.37 3.41 -27.29
C LEU A 323 7.84 4.86 -27.06
N HIS A 324 6.96 5.71 -26.55
CA HIS A 324 7.33 7.05 -26.17
C HIS A 324 8.27 7.03 -24.96
N TRP A 325 9.28 7.90 -24.97
CA TRP A 325 10.36 7.91 -23.98
C TRP A 325 9.84 8.23 -22.56
N LYS A 326 8.78 9.06 -22.43
CA LYS A 326 8.15 9.35 -21.13
C LYS A 326 7.44 8.13 -20.52
N THR A 327 6.97 7.17 -21.32
CA THR A 327 6.01 6.14 -20.87
C THR A 327 6.50 5.34 -19.67
N ARG A 328 7.77 4.92 -19.67
CA ARG A 328 8.34 4.13 -18.56
C ARG A 328 8.51 4.96 -17.28
N ALA A 329 8.96 6.21 -17.41
CA ALA A 329 9.11 7.12 -16.27
C ALA A 329 7.75 7.45 -15.65
N LEU A 330 6.71 7.65 -16.47
CA LEU A 330 5.34 7.86 -15.99
C LEU A 330 4.79 6.65 -15.24
N LEU A 331 5.03 5.42 -15.72
CA LEU A 331 4.64 4.20 -15.01
C LEU A 331 5.35 4.06 -13.67
N ALA A 332 6.65 4.33 -13.63
CA ALA A 332 7.43 4.31 -12.40
C ALA A 332 6.94 5.38 -11.41
N HIS A 333 6.72 6.61 -11.87
CA HIS A 333 6.21 7.71 -11.06
C HIS A 333 4.79 7.43 -10.54
N ALA A 334 3.93 6.85 -11.38
CA ALA A 334 2.57 6.48 -10.97
C ALA A 334 2.58 5.46 -9.85
N GLY A 335 3.58 4.56 -9.81
CA GLY A 335 3.75 3.58 -8.75
C GLY A 335 2.45 2.82 -8.47
N GLY A 336 1.79 2.32 -9.52
CA GLY A 336 0.53 1.59 -9.42
C GLY A 336 -0.74 2.43 -9.18
N ARG A 337 -0.66 3.75 -9.00
CA ARG A 337 -1.84 4.64 -8.93
C ARG A 337 -2.55 4.71 -10.28
N SER A 338 -3.87 4.84 -10.27
CA SER A 338 -4.61 5.19 -11.49
C SER A 338 -4.13 6.55 -12.01
N PHE A 339 -3.93 6.70 -13.31
CA PHE A 339 -3.48 7.97 -13.88
C PHE A 339 -4.09 8.30 -15.24
N ALA A 340 -4.27 9.59 -15.52
CA ALA A 340 -4.43 10.10 -16.88
C ALA A 340 -3.10 10.70 -17.35
N TRP A 341 -2.73 10.50 -18.61
CA TRP A 341 -1.60 11.16 -19.27
C TRP A 341 -2.13 11.97 -20.45
N VAL A 342 -1.92 13.29 -20.41
CA VAL A 342 -2.40 14.26 -21.40
C VAL A 342 -1.21 14.84 -22.16
N ASP A 343 -1.09 14.48 -23.43
CA ASP A 343 0.09 14.75 -24.27
C ASP A 343 -0.27 14.53 -25.75
N ASP A 344 0.39 15.20 -26.68
CA ASP A 344 0.08 15.13 -28.11
C ASP A 344 0.84 14.02 -28.86
N GLU A 345 1.94 13.52 -28.28
CA GLU A 345 2.84 12.54 -28.87
C GLU A 345 2.45 11.08 -28.56
N ILE A 346 1.39 10.88 -27.78
CA ILE A 346 0.89 9.55 -27.39
C ILE A 346 0.59 8.68 -28.62
N SER A 347 1.15 7.47 -28.63
CA SER A 347 0.95 6.47 -29.69
C SER A 347 0.14 5.25 -29.22
N ASP A 348 -0.26 4.39 -30.16
CA ASP A 348 -0.90 3.10 -29.84
C ASP A 348 0.07 2.12 -29.15
N ALA A 349 1.38 2.25 -29.40
CA ALA A 349 2.40 1.45 -28.72
C ALA A 349 2.41 1.76 -27.21
N ASP A 350 2.25 3.03 -26.84
CA ASP A 350 2.15 3.45 -25.43
C ASP A 350 0.91 2.88 -24.76
N ARG A 351 -0.24 2.93 -25.44
CA ARG A 351 -1.50 2.35 -24.94
C ARG A 351 -1.36 0.86 -24.68
N ALA A 352 -0.79 0.13 -25.64
CA ALA A 352 -0.56 -1.31 -25.51
C ALA A 352 0.40 -1.63 -24.37
N HIS A 353 1.49 -0.85 -24.25
CA HIS A 353 2.47 -1.03 -23.18
C HIS A 353 1.88 -0.79 -21.80
N VAL A 354 1.18 0.33 -21.60
CA VAL A 354 0.55 0.67 -20.32
C VAL A 354 -0.52 -0.37 -19.95
N ALA A 355 -1.36 -0.80 -20.89
CA ALA A 355 -2.37 -1.82 -20.64
C ALA A 355 -1.77 -3.17 -20.20
N ALA A 356 -0.58 -3.52 -20.70
CA ALA A 356 0.09 -4.77 -20.35
C ALA A 356 0.88 -4.70 -19.04
N HIS A 357 1.37 -3.53 -18.62
CA HIS A 357 2.34 -3.41 -17.53
C HIS A 357 1.84 -2.61 -16.31
N HIS A 358 0.78 -1.80 -16.44
CA HIS A 358 0.25 -1.01 -15.34
C HIS A 358 -0.87 -1.75 -14.59
N PRO A 359 -0.80 -1.93 -13.26
CA PRO A 359 -1.79 -2.71 -12.51
C PRO A 359 -3.10 -1.96 -12.23
N ALA A 360 -3.19 -0.66 -12.53
CA ALA A 360 -4.37 0.17 -12.31
C ALA A 360 -4.97 0.69 -13.61
N PRO A 361 -6.23 1.19 -13.58
CA PRO A 361 -6.78 1.95 -14.70
C PRO A 361 -5.88 3.12 -15.10
N ALA A 362 -5.59 3.23 -16.40
CA ALA A 362 -4.89 4.37 -16.96
C ALA A 362 -5.60 4.90 -18.21
N LEU A 363 -5.67 6.22 -18.35
CA LEU A 363 -6.16 6.90 -19.54
C LEU A 363 -5.00 7.61 -20.23
N LEU A 364 -4.70 7.23 -21.46
CA LEU A 364 -3.77 7.97 -22.31
C LEU A 364 -4.61 8.88 -23.22
N HIS A 365 -4.66 10.17 -22.91
CA HIS A 365 -5.51 11.15 -23.58
C HIS A 365 -4.69 11.97 -24.58
N ARG A 366 -4.77 11.60 -25.86
CA ARG A 366 -4.01 12.29 -26.91
C ARG A 366 -4.72 13.57 -27.32
N VAL A 367 -4.02 14.71 -27.24
CA VAL A 367 -4.53 16.01 -27.68
C VAL A 367 -4.02 16.33 -29.10
N ASP A 368 -4.84 16.95 -29.95
CA ASP A 368 -4.36 17.49 -31.23
C ASP A 368 -3.53 18.76 -30.95
N PRO A 369 -2.21 18.77 -31.21
CA PRO A 369 -1.36 19.88 -30.84
C PRO A 369 -1.73 21.17 -31.58
N ARG A 370 -2.42 21.06 -32.73
CA ARG A 370 -2.88 22.22 -33.51
C ARG A 370 -3.98 23.00 -32.81
N ARG A 371 -4.69 22.36 -31.88
CA ARG A 371 -5.84 22.94 -31.19
C ARG A 371 -5.57 23.13 -29.70
N GLY A 372 -4.77 22.26 -29.10
CA GLY A 372 -4.63 22.18 -27.66
C GLY A 372 -5.87 21.62 -26.99
N LEU A 373 -5.89 21.67 -25.65
CA LEU A 373 -6.98 21.17 -24.85
C LEU A 373 -8.28 21.92 -25.18
N ALA A 374 -9.35 21.17 -25.42
CA ALA A 374 -10.66 21.70 -25.70
C ALA A 374 -11.71 21.16 -24.71
N ASP A 375 -12.95 21.63 -24.84
CA ASP A 375 -14.03 21.23 -23.94
C ASP A 375 -14.30 19.73 -23.91
N VAL A 376 -14.15 19.08 -25.06
CA VAL A 376 -14.32 17.63 -25.20
C VAL A 376 -13.26 16.85 -24.44
N ASP A 377 -12.04 17.37 -24.34
CA ASP A 377 -10.92 16.74 -23.63
C ASP A 377 -11.15 16.79 -22.12
N HIS A 378 -11.55 17.96 -21.61
CA HIS A 378 -11.88 18.13 -20.19
C HIS A 378 -13.08 17.29 -19.78
N ALA A 379 -14.08 17.15 -20.65
CA ALA A 379 -15.21 16.27 -20.42
C ALA A 379 -14.76 14.80 -20.34
N ALA A 380 -13.93 14.35 -21.27
CA ALA A 380 -13.40 12.99 -21.29
C ALA A 380 -12.58 12.67 -20.02
N LEU A 381 -11.72 13.60 -19.58
CA LEU A 381 -10.94 13.46 -18.34
C LEU A 381 -11.86 13.38 -17.11
N ALA A 382 -12.86 14.24 -17.02
CA ALA A 382 -13.81 14.24 -15.90
C ALA A 382 -14.65 12.96 -15.86
N ASP A 383 -15.14 12.48 -17.01
CA ASP A 383 -15.90 11.24 -17.13
C ASP A 383 -15.07 10.03 -16.72
N TRP A 384 -13.84 9.94 -17.19
CA TRP A 384 -12.93 8.87 -16.81
C TRP A 384 -12.67 8.87 -15.30
N LEU A 385 -12.32 10.03 -14.73
CA LEU A 385 -12.09 10.17 -13.28
C LEU A 385 -13.34 9.85 -12.44
N ARG A 386 -14.54 10.17 -12.93
CA ARG A 386 -15.80 9.77 -12.29
C ARG A 386 -16.00 8.26 -12.32
N SER A 387 -15.70 7.60 -13.44
CA SER A 387 -15.87 6.15 -13.57
C SER A 387 -14.99 5.37 -12.58
N LEU A 388 -13.81 5.88 -12.23
CA LEU A 388 -12.94 5.30 -11.22
C LEU A 388 -13.54 5.28 -9.81
N ARG A 389 -14.46 6.21 -9.51
CA ARG A 389 -15.12 6.28 -8.18
C ARG A 389 -16.28 5.31 -8.04
N VAL A 390 -16.85 4.86 -9.15
CA VAL A 390 -18.00 3.93 -9.18
C VAL A 390 -17.53 2.47 -9.14
N GLY A 391 -16.27 2.21 -9.50
CA GLY A 391 -15.65 0.87 -9.44
C GLY A 391 -14.67 0.65 -8.28
N ALA A 392 -14.56 1.60 -7.34
CA ALA A 392 -13.67 1.54 -6.17
C ALA A 392 -14.37 1.00 -4.91
#